data_AF-A0A2X3L1V0-F1
#
_entry.id   AF-A0A2X3L1V0-F1
#
_cell.length_a   1.000
_cell.length_b   1.000
_cell.length_c   1.000
_cell.angle_alpha   90.00
_cell.angle_beta   90.00
_cell.angle_gamma   90.00
#
_symmetry.space_group_name_H-M   'P 1'
#
loop_
_entity.id
_entity.type
_entity.pdbx_description
1 polymer ?
#
loop_
_entity_poly.entity_id
_entity_poly.type
_entity_poly.pdbx_seq_one_letter_code
_entity_poly.pdbx_strand_id
1 'polypeptide(L)'
;MTDYKPFLTVSVRHEYYNTHENALAPIDVLPEGETALLLKQCGMLIKAKPGVIHLIADPALLADLVDLINDFHLTFFLISQDPTLRSMTNMPATFDITNINVSFAQSATLSTPAENWTNRESLPQALTHYDHNLLGVLNIHIPKECFTSGQKLLTVQFNTLSTYWKYYFFSLNAKPALSITCPTDSLPDFTEKPTEQIADKNCPGIPFKK
;
A
#
# COMPACT_ATOMS: atom_id res chain seq x y z
N MET A 1 34.41 -16.77 8.56
CA MET A 1 33.12 -16.55 9.25
C MET A 1 32.30 -15.69 8.33
N THR A 2 31.16 -16.17 7.85
CA THR A 2 30.36 -15.48 6.83
C THR A 2 29.62 -14.31 7.47
N ASP A 3 29.82 -13.10 6.96
CA ASP A 3 29.22 -11.87 7.51
C ASP A 3 28.00 -11.48 6.69
N TYR A 4 26.82 -11.92 7.14
CA TYR A 4 25.54 -11.63 6.50
C TYR A 4 25.15 -10.16 6.68
N LYS A 5 24.97 -9.44 5.56
CA LYS A 5 24.63 -8.01 5.55
C LYS A 5 23.29 -7.75 4.88
N PRO A 6 22.55 -6.71 5.32
CA PRO A 6 21.35 -6.27 4.63
C PRO A 6 21.66 -5.92 3.17
N PHE A 7 20.93 -6.54 2.25
CA PHE A 7 21.04 -6.29 0.81
C PHE A 7 19.91 -5.38 0.33
N LEU A 8 18.66 -5.72 0.66
CA LEU A 8 17.48 -4.96 0.30
C LEU A 8 16.56 -4.86 1.51
N THR A 9 16.00 -3.68 1.76
CA THR A 9 14.90 -3.48 2.70
C THR A 9 13.75 -2.84 1.96
N VAL A 10 12.59 -3.47 2.00
CA VAL A 10 11.33 -2.90 1.51
C VAL A 10 10.50 -2.54 2.73
N SER A 11 10.15 -1.26 2.84
CA SER A 11 9.25 -0.72 3.86
C SER A 11 7.97 -0.26 3.20
N VAL A 12 6.83 -0.74 3.68
CA VAL A 12 5.51 -0.24 3.32
C VAL A 12 5.05 0.69 4.43
N ARG A 13 4.73 1.92 4.04
CA ARG A 13 4.20 2.95 4.93
C ARG A 13 2.78 3.28 4.54
N HIS A 14 1.88 3.25 5.51
CA HIS A 14 0.54 3.79 5.40
C HIS A 14 0.46 5.03 6.28
N GLU A 15 0.09 6.16 5.69
CA GLU A 15 0.12 7.47 6.35
C GLU A 15 -0.61 7.51 7.71
N TYR A 16 -1.76 6.83 7.84
CA TYR A 16 -2.51 6.71 9.10
C TYR A 16 -1.82 5.85 10.17
N TYR A 17 -1.35 4.66 9.80
CA TYR A 17 -0.81 3.69 10.76
C TYR A 17 0.62 4.03 11.17
N ASN A 18 1.41 4.65 10.29
CA ASN A 18 2.80 4.99 10.53
C ASN A 18 2.99 6.41 11.12
N THR A 19 1.99 6.90 11.87
CA THR A 19 2.03 8.22 12.55
C THR A 19 3.01 8.27 13.73
N HIS A 20 3.43 7.13 14.27
CA HIS A 20 4.36 7.01 15.38
C HIS A 20 5.60 6.21 14.94
N GLU A 21 6.79 6.52 15.49
CA GLU A 21 8.08 5.94 15.05
C GLU A 21 8.13 4.40 15.03
N ASN A 22 7.34 3.73 15.87
CA ASN A 22 7.31 2.27 15.97
C ASN A 22 6.03 1.64 15.44
N ALA A 23 5.08 2.45 14.96
CA ALA A 23 3.84 1.93 14.42
C ALA A 23 4.08 1.50 12.98
N LEU A 24 3.82 0.23 12.70
CA LEU A 24 3.95 -0.38 11.38
C LEU A 24 2.56 -0.65 10.84
N ALA A 25 2.35 -0.34 9.55
CA ALA A 25 1.11 -0.73 8.88
C ALA A 25 0.97 -2.25 8.94
N PRO A 26 -0.24 -2.79 9.17
CA PRO A 26 -0.51 -4.23 9.16
C PRO A 26 -0.52 -4.78 7.73
N ILE A 27 0.57 -4.58 6.99
CA ILE A 27 0.77 -5.01 5.61
C ILE A 27 1.94 -5.97 5.55
N ASP A 28 1.66 -7.24 5.32
CA ASP A 28 2.69 -8.24 5.08
C ASP A 28 3.26 -8.09 3.66
N VAL A 29 4.58 -8.21 3.56
CA VAL A 29 5.31 -8.24 2.28
C VAL A 29 5.84 -9.64 2.07
N LEU A 30 5.24 -10.38 1.14
CA LEU A 30 5.56 -11.78 0.87
C LEU A 30 6.21 -11.94 -0.50
N PRO A 31 7.33 -12.68 -0.64
CA PRO A 31 7.89 -12.97 -1.96
C PRO A 31 6.97 -13.88 -2.76
N GLU A 32 6.90 -13.67 -4.06
CA GLU A 32 6.30 -14.63 -4.99
C GLU A 32 7.10 -15.95 -5.02
N GLY A 33 6.48 -17.06 -5.45
CA GLY A 33 7.12 -18.37 -5.54
C GLY A 33 8.45 -18.37 -6.31
N GLU A 34 8.50 -17.75 -7.50
CA GLU A 34 9.75 -17.66 -8.28
C GLU A 34 10.80 -16.80 -7.57
N THR A 35 10.36 -15.69 -6.97
CA THR A 35 11.23 -14.81 -6.17
C THR A 35 11.79 -15.56 -4.96
N ALA A 36 10.98 -16.33 -4.25
CA ALA A 36 11.42 -17.13 -3.11
C ALA A 36 12.45 -18.20 -3.52
N LEU A 37 12.26 -18.83 -4.67
CA LEU A 37 13.22 -19.79 -5.23
C LEU A 37 14.54 -19.11 -5.60
N LEU A 38 14.48 -17.96 -6.28
CA LEU A 38 15.65 -17.17 -6.66
C LEU A 38 16.45 -16.73 -5.43
N LEU A 39 15.78 -16.20 -4.41
CA LEU A 39 16.41 -15.78 -3.16
C LEU A 39 17.09 -16.96 -2.46
N LYS A 40 16.47 -18.15 -2.46
CA LYS A 40 17.06 -19.37 -1.91
C LYS A 40 18.29 -19.83 -2.70
N GLN A 41 18.24 -19.79 -4.03
CA GLN A 41 19.38 -20.12 -4.90
C GLN A 41 20.56 -19.17 -4.65
N CYS A 42 20.25 -17.90 -4.37
CA CYS A 42 21.25 -16.88 -4.04
C CYS A 42 21.73 -16.92 -2.58
N GLY A 43 21.28 -17.91 -1.78
CA GLY A 43 21.65 -18.02 -0.37
C GLY A 43 21.17 -16.84 0.50
N MET A 44 20.16 -16.09 0.04
CA MET A 44 19.62 -14.95 0.76
C MET A 44 18.66 -15.38 1.86
N LEU A 45 18.76 -14.72 3.00
CA LEU A 45 17.87 -14.88 4.14
C LEU A 45 16.79 -13.79 4.12
N ILE A 46 15.56 -14.18 4.44
CA ILE A 46 14.41 -13.28 4.51
C ILE A 46 14.03 -13.08 5.97
N LYS A 47 13.94 -11.82 6.39
CA LYS A 47 13.39 -11.42 7.70
C LYS A 47 12.22 -10.48 7.48
N ALA A 48 11.00 -10.98 7.68
CA ALA A 48 9.77 -10.23 7.52
C ALA A 48 9.20 -9.76 8.87
N LYS A 49 8.55 -8.60 8.85
CA LYS A 49 7.72 -8.01 9.90
C LYS A 49 6.54 -7.30 9.22
N PRO A 50 5.46 -6.97 9.94
CA PRO A 50 4.42 -6.11 9.39
C PRO A 50 5.02 -4.82 8.82
N GLY A 51 4.67 -4.50 7.58
CA GLY A 51 5.13 -3.34 6.83
C GLY A 51 6.59 -3.38 6.40
N VAL A 52 7.37 -4.43 6.67
CA VAL A 52 8.80 -4.47 6.33
C VAL A 52 9.29 -5.87 5.98
N ILE A 53 10.04 -5.99 4.88
CA ILE A 53 10.83 -7.19 4.57
C ILE A 53 12.30 -6.80 4.39
N HIS A 54 13.19 -7.55 5.03
CA HIS A 54 14.63 -7.44 4.87
C HIS A 54 15.16 -8.68 4.16
N LEU A 55 15.92 -8.46 3.09
CA LEU A 55 16.74 -9.46 2.44
C LEU A 55 18.17 -9.27 2.92
N ILE A 56 18.76 -10.35 3.43
CA ILE A 56 20.09 -10.37 4.03
C ILE A 56 20.91 -11.39 3.26
N ALA A 57 22.08 -11.01 2.77
CA ALA A 57 22.92 -11.86 1.93
C ALA A 57 24.35 -11.90 2.47
N ASP A 58 25.08 -12.96 2.16
CA ASP A 58 26.54 -12.95 2.24
C ASP A 58 27.09 -12.15 1.05
N PRO A 59 27.77 -11.01 1.26
CA PRO A 59 28.30 -10.20 0.17
C PRO A 59 29.29 -10.94 -0.72
N ALA A 60 30.07 -11.88 -0.16
CA ALA A 60 31.07 -12.62 -0.93
C ALA A 60 30.40 -13.60 -1.89
N LEU A 61 29.50 -14.45 -1.36
CA LEU A 61 28.72 -15.38 -2.17
C LEU A 61 27.82 -14.66 -3.18
N LEU A 62 27.24 -13.52 -2.79
CA LEU A 62 26.43 -12.72 -3.69
C LEU A 62 27.27 -12.16 -4.85
N ALA A 63 28.47 -11.64 -4.57
CA ALA A 63 29.37 -11.15 -5.62
C ALA A 63 29.73 -12.25 -6.63
N ASP A 64 30.00 -13.47 -6.17
CA ASP A 64 30.31 -14.62 -7.04
C ASP A 64 29.11 -15.02 -7.92
N LEU A 65 27.88 -14.90 -7.40
CA LEU A 65 26.65 -15.25 -8.12
C LEU A 65 26.18 -14.15 -9.09
N VAL A 66 26.52 -12.89 -8.82
CA VAL A 66 26.17 -11.75 -9.67
C VAL A 66 26.72 -11.90 -11.09
N ASP A 67 27.83 -12.63 -11.27
CA ASP A 67 28.36 -12.90 -12.60
C ASP A 67 27.53 -13.88 -13.43
N LEU A 68 26.71 -14.70 -12.76
CA LEU A 68 25.80 -15.64 -13.40
C LEU A 68 24.39 -15.06 -13.63
N ILE A 69 24.10 -13.90 -13.04
CA ILE A 69 22.77 -13.29 -13.03
C ILE A 69 22.83 -11.93 -13.72
N ASN A 70 22.22 -11.84 -14.91
CA ASN A 70 22.22 -10.59 -15.68
C ASN A 70 21.31 -9.53 -15.04
N ASP A 71 20.13 -9.90 -14.54
CA ASP A 71 19.19 -8.98 -13.91
C ASP A 71 18.46 -9.66 -12.74
N PHE A 72 18.23 -8.93 -11.64
CA PHE A 72 17.39 -9.39 -10.54
C PHE A 72 16.00 -8.81 -10.67
N HIS A 73 15.03 -9.69 -10.95
CA HIS A 73 13.61 -9.36 -10.87
C HIS A 73 13.02 -10.03 -9.63
N LEU A 74 12.52 -9.22 -8.72
CA LEU A 74 11.89 -9.66 -7.48
C LEU A 74 10.45 -9.18 -7.44
N THR A 75 9.53 -10.10 -7.26
CA THR A 75 8.09 -9.85 -7.11
C THR A 75 7.69 -10.10 -5.67
N PHE A 76 6.99 -9.13 -5.07
CA PHE A 76 6.41 -9.24 -3.74
C PHE A 76 4.91 -8.94 -3.77
N PHE A 77 4.15 -9.65 -2.96
CA PHE A 77 2.75 -9.38 -2.68
C PHE A 77 2.62 -8.56 -1.41
N LEU A 78 1.86 -7.47 -1.50
CA LEU A 78 1.50 -6.61 -0.37
C LEU A 78 0.11 -7.05 0.11
N ILE A 79 0.03 -7.63 1.30
CA ILE A 79 -1.19 -8.27 1.81
C ILE A 79 -1.56 -7.67 3.16
N SER A 80 -2.82 -7.32 3.37
CA SER A 80 -3.33 -6.91 4.69
C SER A 80 -4.56 -7.73 5.05
N GLN A 81 -4.57 -8.23 6.29
CA GLN A 81 -5.75 -8.87 6.89
C GLN A 81 -6.58 -7.87 7.70
N ASP A 82 -6.12 -6.62 7.86
CA ASP A 82 -6.86 -5.60 8.57
C ASP A 82 -8.00 -5.08 7.68
N PRO A 83 -9.27 -5.31 8.06
CA PRO A 83 -10.43 -4.91 7.26
C PRO A 83 -10.56 -3.38 7.14
N THR A 84 -9.95 -2.63 8.06
CA THR A 84 -10.04 -1.17 8.10
C THR A 84 -8.98 -0.48 7.26
N LEU A 85 -7.89 -1.16 6.92
CA LEU A 85 -6.76 -0.54 6.22
C LEU A 85 -7.18 0.05 4.86
N ARG A 86 -7.92 -0.71 4.06
CA ARG A 86 -8.41 -0.24 2.75
C ARG A 86 -9.32 0.99 2.88
N SER A 87 -10.14 1.05 3.92
CA SER A 87 -11.05 2.18 4.16
C SER A 87 -10.34 3.49 4.51
N MET A 88 -9.07 3.41 4.90
CA MET A 88 -8.24 4.57 5.24
C MET A 88 -7.23 4.91 4.14
N THR A 89 -7.08 4.07 3.12
CA THR A 89 -6.19 4.29 1.97
C THR A 89 -6.92 5.06 0.88
N ASN A 90 -6.22 5.95 0.15
CA ASN A 90 -6.71 6.66 -1.03
C ASN A 90 -6.85 5.75 -2.28
N MET A 91 -7.48 4.60 -2.08
CA MET A 91 -7.67 3.55 -3.06
C MET A 91 -8.96 3.82 -3.86
N PRO A 92 -8.97 3.79 -5.21
CA PRO A 92 -10.11 4.24 -6.01
C PRO A 92 -11.35 3.35 -5.88
N ALA A 93 -11.17 2.02 -5.92
CA ALA A 93 -12.24 1.05 -5.70
C ALA A 93 -11.85 -0.04 -4.70
N THR A 94 -12.85 -0.64 -4.06
CA THR A 94 -12.70 -1.63 -2.96
C THR A 94 -11.83 -2.84 -3.34
N PHE A 95 -11.78 -3.20 -4.63
CA PHE A 95 -11.06 -4.37 -5.14
C PHE A 95 -9.92 -4.03 -6.08
N ASP A 96 -9.57 -2.75 -6.22
CA ASP A 96 -8.37 -2.41 -6.97
C ASP A 96 -7.14 -3.00 -6.29
N ILE A 97 -6.04 -3.04 -7.02
CA ILE A 97 -4.75 -3.44 -6.49
C ILE A 97 -3.70 -2.53 -7.10
N THR A 98 -2.72 -2.12 -6.32
CA THR A 98 -1.63 -1.30 -6.87
C THR A 98 -0.58 -2.21 -7.54
N ASN A 99 -0.14 -1.85 -8.74
CA ASN A 99 0.99 -2.49 -9.41
C ASN A 99 2.17 -1.53 -9.40
N ILE A 100 3.13 -1.80 -8.53
CA ILE A 100 4.27 -0.93 -8.26
C ILE A 100 5.48 -1.52 -8.97
N ASN A 101 6.01 -0.80 -9.95
CA ASN A 101 7.21 -1.19 -10.68
C ASN A 101 8.34 -0.25 -10.31
N VAL A 102 9.41 -0.80 -9.74
CA VAL A 102 10.57 -0.04 -9.27
C VAL A 102 11.82 -0.62 -9.91
N SER A 103 12.64 0.23 -10.50
CA SER A 103 14.00 -0.16 -10.91
C SER A 103 14.99 0.59 -10.05
N PHE A 104 15.86 -0.14 -9.37
CA PHE A 104 17.04 0.46 -8.74
C PHE A 104 18.00 0.92 -9.84
N ALA A 105 18.41 2.18 -9.75
CA ALA A 105 19.52 2.72 -10.54
C ALA A 105 20.69 2.97 -9.58
N GLN A 106 21.55 3.95 -9.88
CA GLN A 106 22.66 4.32 -9.00
C GLN A 106 22.22 4.75 -7.59
N SER A 107 20.96 5.15 -7.38
CA SER A 107 20.42 5.46 -6.05
C SER A 107 20.14 4.19 -5.25
N ALA A 108 20.74 4.10 -4.07
CA ALA A 108 20.48 3.03 -3.11
C ALA A 108 19.13 3.18 -2.39
N THR A 109 18.52 4.37 -2.39
CA THR A 109 17.24 4.63 -1.71
C THR A 109 16.20 5.12 -2.69
N LEU A 110 15.01 4.53 -2.63
CA LEU A 110 13.85 4.87 -3.44
C LEU A 110 12.60 5.01 -2.58
N SER A 111 11.73 5.95 -2.94
CA SER A 111 10.41 6.12 -2.35
C SER A 111 9.41 6.26 -3.48
N THR A 112 8.33 5.48 -3.44
CA THR A 112 7.32 5.43 -4.51
C THR A 112 5.91 5.41 -3.91
N PRO A 113 4.97 6.21 -4.43
CA PRO A 113 3.59 6.16 -3.99
C PRO A 113 2.85 4.96 -4.61
N ALA A 114 1.90 4.40 -3.87
CA ALA A 114 0.97 3.38 -4.36
C ALA A 114 -0.17 4.07 -5.14
N GLU A 115 0.03 4.29 -6.45
CA GLU A 115 -0.94 5.04 -7.29
C GLU A 115 -1.39 4.31 -8.56
N ASN A 116 -0.60 3.35 -9.06
CA ASN A 116 -0.92 2.62 -10.29
C ASN A 116 -1.92 1.49 -10.01
N TRP A 117 -3.17 1.87 -9.77
CA TRP A 117 -4.26 0.95 -9.46
C TRP A 117 -4.74 0.21 -10.70
N THR A 118 -4.96 -1.09 -10.57
CA THR A 118 -5.59 -1.91 -11.60
C THR A 118 -6.71 -2.73 -10.98
N ASN A 119 -7.71 -3.09 -11.79
CA ASN A 119 -8.76 -3.98 -11.35
C ASN A 119 -8.17 -5.38 -11.16
N ARG A 120 -8.47 -6.00 -10.02
CA ARG A 120 -8.20 -7.40 -9.71
C ARG A 120 -8.50 -8.38 -10.83
N GLU A 121 -9.59 -8.20 -11.58
CA GLU A 121 -9.98 -9.12 -12.67
C GLU A 121 -8.96 -9.17 -13.81
N SER A 122 -8.09 -8.16 -13.92
CA SER A 122 -7.02 -8.11 -14.90
C SER A 122 -5.76 -8.89 -14.48
N LEU A 123 -5.70 -9.36 -13.23
CA LEU A 123 -4.55 -10.10 -12.74
C LEU A 123 -4.52 -11.56 -13.23
N PRO A 124 -3.32 -12.14 -13.41
CA PRO A 124 -3.16 -13.58 -13.64
C PRO A 124 -3.85 -14.41 -12.54
N GLN A 125 -4.52 -15.49 -12.94
CA GLN A 125 -5.24 -16.40 -12.03
C GLN A 125 -4.37 -16.94 -10.88
N ALA A 126 -3.05 -17.04 -11.06
CA ALA A 126 -2.12 -17.48 -10.02
C ALA A 126 -2.18 -16.61 -8.73
N LEU A 127 -2.64 -15.36 -8.82
CA LEU A 127 -2.75 -14.42 -7.70
C LEU A 127 -4.07 -14.51 -6.92
N THR A 128 -5.02 -15.33 -7.39
CA THR A 128 -6.35 -15.49 -6.78
C THR A 128 -6.34 -16.12 -5.39
N HIS A 129 -5.23 -16.75 -4.96
CA HIS A 129 -5.14 -17.37 -3.63
C HIS A 129 -5.18 -16.36 -2.47
N TYR A 130 -4.81 -15.10 -2.69
CA TYR A 130 -4.70 -14.07 -1.64
C TYR A 130 -5.92 -13.14 -1.57
N ASP A 131 -7.04 -13.60 -2.13
CA ASP A 131 -8.00 -12.80 -2.88
C ASP A 131 -8.40 -11.47 -2.18
N HIS A 132 -9.04 -11.51 -1.03
CA HIS A 132 -9.56 -10.27 -0.42
C HIS A 132 -8.49 -9.40 0.27
N ASN A 133 -7.32 -9.95 0.54
CA ASN A 133 -6.29 -9.31 1.36
C ASN A 133 -5.17 -8.69 0.52
N LEU A 134 -5.10 -8.98 -0.79
CA LEU A 134 -4.08 -8.45 -1.69
C LEU A 134 -4.30 -6.95 -1.95
N LEU A 135 -3.38 -6.11 -1.48
CA LEU A 135 -3.38 -4.66 -1.69
C LEU A 135 -2.62 -4.29 -2.96
N GLY A 136 -1.59 -5.05 -3.32
CA GLY A 136 -0.78 -4.76 -4.49
C GLY A 136 0.31 -5.77 -4.77
N VAL A 137 0.89 -5.63 -5.95
CA VAL A 137 2.05 -6.38 -6.43
C VAL A 137 3.19 -5.39 -6.61
N LEU A 138 4.34 -5.72 -6.03
CA LEU A 138 5.56 -4.93 -6.09
C LEU A 138 6.61 -5.68 -6.90
N ASN A 139 6.93 -5.13 -8.07
CA ASN A 139 7.98 -5.63 -8.95
C ASN A 139 9.22 -4.75 -8.78
N ILE A 140 10.32 -5.36 -8.36
CA ILE A 140 11.61 -4.70 -8.14
C ILE A 140 12.60 -5.26 -9.15
N HIS A 141 13.17 -4.36 -9.94
CA HIS A 141 14.29 -4.65 -10.82
C HIS A 141 15.58 -4.08 -10.22
N ILE A 142 16.61 -4.93 -10.09
CA ILE A 142 17.95 -4.54 -9.68
C ILE A 142 18.91 -4.93 -10.82
N PRO A 143 19.39 -3.94 -11.60
CA PRO A 143 20.38 -4.15 -12.63
C PRO A 143 21.68 -4.70 -12.05
N LYS A 144 22.42 -5.49 -12.85
CA LYS A 144 23.72 -6.05 -12.45
C LYS A 144 24.67 -5.00 -11.88
N GLU A 145 24.75 -3.81 -12.49
CA GLU A 145 25.70 -2.78 -12.05
C GLU A 145 25.41 -2.27 -10.63
N CYS A 146 24.17 -2.44 -10.17
CA CYS A 146 23.72 -1.99 -8.87
C CYS A 146 23.85 -3.07 -7.79
N PHE A 147 24.28 -4.29 -8.09
CA PHE A 147 24.35 -5.33 -7.05
C PHE A 147 25.38 -5.04 -5.97
N THR A 148 26.52 -4.48 -6.35
CA THR A 148 27.61 -4.16 -5.42
C THR A 148 27.42 -2.82 -4.72
N SER A 149 26.43 -2.02 -5.11
CA SER A 149 26.13 -0.71 -4.52
C SER A 149 25.38 -0.84 -3.19
N GLY A 150 26.06 -1.35 -2.16
CA GLY A 150 25.62 -1.34 -0.77
C GLY A 150 24.19 -1.85 -0.51
N GLN A 151 23.65 -1.47 0.64
CA GLN A 151 22.27 -1.78 1.03
C GLN A 151 21.30 -0.91 0.25
N LYS A 152 20.25 -1.54 -0.28
CA LYS A 152 19.13 -0.88 -0.95
C LYS A 152 17.95 -0.71 -0.02
N LEU A 153 17.30 0.45 -0.09
CA LEU A 153 16.12 0.80 0.69
C LEU A 153 15.00 1.24 -0.26
N LEU A 154 13.88 0.53 -0.23
CA LEU A 154 12.66 0.91 -0.94
C LEU A 154 11.58 1.25 0.08
N THR A 155 10.95 2.41 -0.07
CA THR A 155 9.74 2.78 0.66
C THR A 155 8.56 2.84 -0.31
N VAL A 156 7.52 2.06 -0.03
CA VAL A 156 6.22 2.13 -0.71
C VAL A 156 5.25 2.90 0.17
N GLN A 157 4.62 3.94 -0.36
CA GLN A 157 3.75 4.83 0.42
C GLN A 157 2.29 4.71 0.00
N PHE A 158 1.44 4.28 0.93
CA PHE A 158 -0.01 4.36 0.85
C PHE A 158 -0.49 5.65 1.51
N ASN A 159 -1.06 6.54 0.70
CA ASN A 159 -1.63 7.80 1.16
C ASN A 159 -3.02 7.56 1.73
N THR A 160 -3.41 8.37 2.71
CA THR A 160 -4.72 8.27 3.33
C THR A 160 -5.82 9.04 2.62
N LEU A 161 -7.06 8.61 2.80
CA LEU A 161 -8.21 9.45 2.49
C LEU A 161 -8.28 10.58 3.52
N SER A 162 -8.13 11.83 3.08
CA SER A 162 -8.43 12.97 3.94
C SER A 162 -9.95 13.14 4.01
N THR A 163 -10.49 13.06 5.23
CA THR A 163 -11.91 13.36 5.48
C THR A 163 -12.02 14.59 6.36
N TYR A 164 -12.66 15.65 5.85
CA TYR A 164 -12.96 16.84 6.63
C TYR A 164 -14.26 16.65 7.41
N TRP A 165 -14.15 16.46 8.73
CA TRP A 165 -15.32 16.40 9.61
C TRP A 165 -15.75 17.81 10.00
N LYS A 166 -16.92 18.25 9.54
CA LYS A 166 -17.53 19.51 9.97
C LYS A 166 -18.48 19.23 11.14
N TYR A 167 -18.09 19.68 12.33
CA TYR A 167 -18.94 19.61 13.51
C TYR A 167 -19.77 20.89 13.61
N TYR A 168 -21.09 20.74 13.66
CA TYR A 168 -22.01 21.83 13.95
C TYR A 168 -22.33 21.82 15.44
N PHE A 169 -21.90 22.85 16.16
CA PHE A 169 -22.27 23.04 17.55
C PHE A 169 -23.43 24.01 17.65
N PHE A 170 -24.56 23.55 18.19
CA PHE A 170 -25.68 24.43 18.51
C PHE A 170 -25.37 25.20 19.80
N SER A 171 -25.23 26.52 19.68
CA SER A 171 -25.17 27.40 20.86
C SER A 171 -26.59 27.54 21.41
N LEU A 172 -26.84 26.94 22.58
CA LEU A 172 -28.13 26.95 23.30
C LEU A 172 -28.55 28.34 23.82
N ASN A 173 -27.74 29.38 23.58
CA ASN A 173 -28.03 30.75 24.02
C ASN A 173 -28.93 31.54 23.06
N ALA A 174 -29.55 30.90 22.06
CA ALA A 174 -30.48 31.57 21.14
C ALA A 174 -31.80 30.78 20.97
N LYS A 175 -32.80 31.20 21.76
CA LYS A 175 -34.26 31.04 21.60
C LYS A 175 -34.92 29.66 21.89
N PRO A 176 -36.09 29.65 22.56
CA PRO A 176 -36.83 28.44 22.97
C PRO A 176 -37.71 27.81 21.85
N ALA A 177 -37.42 28.05 20.58
CA ALA A 177 -38.19 27.44 19.48
C ALA A 177 -37.28 27.19 18.27
N LEU A 178 -36.73 25.98 18.18
CA LEU A 178 -35.99 25.51 17.02
C LEU A 178 -36.92 24.61 16.19
N SER A 179 -37.48 25.16 15.11
CA SER A 179 -38.04 24.38 14.01
C SER A 179 -36.95 24.19 12.95
N ILE A 180 -36.54 22.95 12.69
CA ILE A 180 -35.71 22.63 11.51
C ILE A 180 -36.67 22.60 10.31
N THR A 181 -36.79 23.73 9.62
CA THR A 181 -37.44 23.80 8.31
C THR A 181 -36.36 23.86 7.25
N CYS A 182 -36.23 22.80 6.44
CA CYS A 182 -35.54 22.89 5.16
C CYS A 182 -36.42 23.75 4.24
N PRO A 183 -35.97 24.94 3.78
CA PRO A 183 -36.68 25.67 2.74
C PRO A 183 -36.44 24.91 1.44
N THR A 184 -37.50 24.36 0.85
CA THR A 184 -37.44 23.59 -0.39
C THR A 184 -36.98 24.43 -1.60
N ASP A 185 -36.91 25.76 -1.47
CA ASP A 185 -36.59 26.68 -2.57
C ASP A 185 -35.29 27.48 -2.38
N SER A 186 -34.44 27.10 -1.43
CA SER A 186 -33.07 27.63 -1.34
C SER A 186 -32.11 26.53 -0.90
N LEU A 187 -31.90 25.56 -1.79
CA LEU A 187 -30.70 24.74 -1.72
C LEU A 187 -29.50 25.70 -1.70
N PRO A 188 -28.64 25.69 -0.66
CA PRO A 188 -27.32 26.28 -0.82
C PRO A 188 -26.69 25.55 -2.01
N ASP A 189 -26.31 26.31 -3.03
CA ASP A 189 -25.72 25.78 -4.26
C ASP A 189 -24.56 24.86 -3.86
N PHE A 190 -24.77 23.56 -4.00
CA PHE A 190 -23.71 22.58 -3.87
C PHE A 190 -22.86 22.75 -5.11
N THR A 191 -21.78 23.51 -5.01
CA THR A 191 -20.72 23.42 -6.02
C THR A 191 -19.93 22.14 -5.74
N GLU A 192 -20.47 21.01 -6.19
CA GLU A 192 -19.65 19.82 -6.41
C GLU A 192 -18.47 20.26 -7.27
N LYS A 193 -17.26 20.11 -6.73
CA LYS A 193 -16.10 20.13 -7.61
C LYS A 193 -16.21 18.88 -8.49
N PRO A 194 -15.92 18.97 -9.80
CA PRO A 194 -16.13 17.86 -10.74
C PRO A 194 -15.39 16.56 -10.39
N THR A 195 -14.53 16.58 -9.37
CA THR A 195 -13.76 15.44 -8.86
C THR A 195 -14.46 14.64 -7.75
N GLU A 196 -15.56 15.14 -7.19
CA GLU A 196 -16.29 14.49 -6.09
C GLU A 196 -17.60 13.86 -6.61
N GLN A 197 -17.50 12.82 -7.44
CA GLN A 197 -18.66 11.98 -7.75
C GLN A 197 -18.78 10.88 -6.68
N ILE A 198 -19.83 10.96 -5.87
CA ILE A 198 -20.24 9.86 -5.00
C ILE A 198 -20.89 8.80 -5.89
N ALA A 199 -20.31 7.60 -5.93
CA ALA A 199 -20.88 6.46 -6.64
C ALA A 199 -22.31 6.14 -6.14
N ASP A 200 -23.19 5.83 -7.10
CA ASP A 200 -24.64 5.75 -6.99
C ASP A 200 -25.23 5.26 -5.65
N LYS A 201 -26.11 6.09 -5.09
CA LYS A 201 -27.01 5.75 -3.99
C LYS A 201 -28.11 4.81 -4.49
N ASN A 202 -27.94 3.51 -4.28
CA ASN A 202 -29.07 2.58 -4.13
C ASN A 202 -28.93 1.81 -2.81
N CYS A 203 -29.30 2.44 -1.70
CA CYS A 203 -29.58 1.75 -0.44
C CYS A 203 -31.07 1.96 -0.10
N PRO A 204 -31.93 0.93 -0.20
CA PRO A 204 -33.32 1.03 0.19
C PRO A 204 -33.42 1.11 1.72
N GLY A 205 -34.05 2.18 2.22
CA GLY A 205 -34.21 2.44 3.65
C GLY A 205 -35.07 1.38 4.36
N ILE A 206 -34.59 0.91 5.50
CA ILE A 206 -35.35 0.09 6.44
C ILE A 206 -36.25 1.02 7.26
N PRO A 207 -37.59 0.85 7.26
CA PRO A 207 -38.47 1.67 8.07
C PRO A 207 -38.51 1.17 9.52
N PHE A 208 -38.16 2.02 10.48
CA PHE A 208 -38.48 1.80 11.89
C PHE A 208 -39.97 2.10 12.12
N LYS A 209 -40.74 1.10 12.55
CA LYS A 209 -42.11 1.28 13.07
C LYS A 209 -42.06 1.75 14.53
N LYS A 210 -42.87 2.75 14.86
CA LYS A 210 -43.32 3.06 16.22
C LYS A 210 -44.28 1.98 16.72
#